data_AF-A0A6B2LRI5-F1
#
_entry.id   AF-A0A6B2LRI5-F1
#
_cell.length_a   1.000
_cell.length_b   1.000
_cell.length_c   1.000
_cell.angle_alpha   90.00
_cell.angle_beta   90.00
_cell.angle_gamma   90.00
#
_symmetry.space_group_name_H-M   'P 1'
#
loop_
_entity.id
_entity.type
_entity.pdbx_description
1 polymer ?
#
loop_
_entity_poly.entity_id
_entity_poly.type
_entity_poly.pdbx_seq_one_letter_code
_entity_poly.pdbx_strand_id
1 'polypeptide(L)'
;MSLFFYVDLATRFLEKGEHTVTLSALGFAITTAVTIAEILKGQDVVKIERIKTSLTTATDQNTQKPKIDIILRKSDNFNTVIEKKKTLAAENKAIREALNAVREKVQERIGKKST
;
A
#
# COMPACT_ATOMS: atom_id res chain seq x y z
N MET A 1 -0.83 1.98 -13.40
CA MET A 1 -1.12 1.33 -12.08
C MET A 1 -0.39 2.12 -10.99
N SER A 2 -1.04 2.37 -9.85
CA SER A 2 -0.43 3.09 -8.73
C SER A 2 0.43 2.15 -7.86
N LEU A 3 1.61 2.60 -7.41
CA LEU A 3 2.47 1.86 -6.49
C LEU A 3 1.73 1.48 -5.19
N PHE A 4 0.96 2.42 -4.65
CA PHE A 4 0.24 2.23 -3.39
C PHE A 4 -0.90 1.22 -3.49
N PHE A 5 -1.45 0.99 -4.68
CA PHE A 5 -2.49 -0.03 -4.87
C PHE A 5 -1.99 -1.42 -4.44
N TYR A 6 -0.74 -1.77 -4.80
CA TYR A 6 -0.15 -3.06 -4.43
C TYR A 6 0.28 -3.11 -2.96
N VAL A 7 0.68 -1.98 -2.37
CA VAL A 7 0.95 -1.85 -0.93
C VAL A 7 -0.33 -2.15 -0.13
N ASP A 8 -1.44 -1.53 -0.52
CA ASP A 8 -2.73 -1.71 0.15
C ASP A 8 -3.27 -3.14 -0.04
N LEU A 9 -3.12 -3.71 -1.24
CA LEU A 9 -3.56 -5.06 -1.53
C LEU A 9 -2.79 -6.10 -0.71
N ALA A 10 -1.45 -5.98 -0.64
CA ALA A 10 -0.63 -6.85 0.19
C ALA A 10 -1.03 -6.77 1.67
N THR A 11 -1.28 -5.55 2.17
CA THR A 11 -1.75 -5.32 3.54
C THR A 11 -3.09 -5.99 3.79
N ARG A 12 -4.06 -5.83 2.88
CA ARG A 12 -5.39 -6.46 2.99
C ARG A 12 -5.35 -7.97 2.95
N PHE A 13 -4.45 -8.58 2.17
CA PHE A 13 -4.30 -10.04 2.19
C PHE A 13 -3.84 -10.54 3.55
N LEU A 14 -2.87 -9.85 4.16
CA LEU A 14 -2.42 -10.17 5.51
C LEU A 14 -3.56 -9.95 6.53
N GLU A 15 -4.33 -8.87 6.44
CA GLU A 15 -5.47 -8.63 7.35
C GLU A 15 -6.53 -9.73 7.29
N LYS A 16 -6.82 -10.26 6.10
CA LYS A 16 -7.88 -11.27 5.88
C LYS A 16 -7.59 -12.65 6.48
N GLY A 17 -6.38 -12.92 6.92
CA GLY A 17 -6.01 -14.17 7.58
C GLY A 17 -4.75 -14.84 7.03
N GLU A 18 -4.23 -14.40 5.88
CA GLU A 18 -2.97 -14.93 5.36
C GLU A 18 -1.80 -14.56 6.28
N HIS A 19 -0.97 -15.55 6.65
CA HIS A 19 0.23 -15.30 7.44
C HIS A 19 1.35 -14.69 6.60
N THR A 20 1.35 -14.96 5.29
CA THR A 20 2.37 -14.55 4.34
C THR A 20 1.78 -14.09 3.03
N VAL A 21 2.46 -13.16 2.35
CA VAL A 21 2.13 -12.69 1.00
C VAL A 21 3.38 -12.77 0.12
N THR A 22 3.21 -13.14 -1.15
CA THR A 22 4.31 -13.18 -2.12
C THR A 22 4.17 -12.08 -3.15
N LEU A 23 5.21 -11.27 -3.32
CA LEU A 23 5.35 -10.30 -4.40
C LEU A 23 6.20 -10.93 -5.51
N SER A 24 5.56 -11.27 -6.62
CA SER A 24 6.23 -11.81 -7.80
C SER A 24 6.30 -10.76 -8.91
N ALA A 25 7.49 -10.57 -9.49
CA ALA A 25 7.67 -9.61 -10.57
C ALA A 25 8.71 -10.07 -11.59
N LEU A 26 8.55 -9.65 -12.85
CA LEU A 26 9.44 -9.97 -13.97
C LEU A 26 10.02 -8.71 -14.60
N GLY A 27 11.27 -8.76 -15.02
CA GLY A 27 11.94 -7.66 -15.73
C GLY A 27 11.91 -6.35 -14.94
N PHE A 28 11.50 -5.25 -15.58
CA PHE A 28 11.48 -3.92 -14.96
C PHE A 28 10.53 -3.81 -13.74
N ALA A 29 9.51 -4.67 -13.66
CA ALA A 29 8.59 -4.68 -12.51
C ALA A 29 9.27 -5.13 -11.20
N ILE A 30 10.46 -5.74 -11.27
CA ILE A 30 11.26 -6.13 -10.10
C ILE A 30 11.50 -4.92 -9.20
N THR A 31 11.86 -3.76 -9.77
CA THR A 31 12.10 -2.53 -9.00
C THR A 31 10.87 -2.15 -8.18
N THR A 32 9.69 -2.17 -8.80
CA THR A 32 8.43 -1.87 -8.12
C THR A 32 8.14 -2.85 -6.98
N ALA A 33 8.34 -4.16 -7.21
CA ALA A 33 8.14 -5.16 -6.17
C ALA A 33 9.08 -5.00 -4.97
N VAL A 34 10.35 -4.66 -5.22
CA VAL A 34 11.33 -4.34 -4.18
C VAL A 34 10.90 -3.09 -3.41
N THR A 35 10.52 -2.02 -4.10
CA THR A 35 10.04 -0.79 -3.45
C THR A 35 8.79 -1.03 -2.58
N ILE A 36 7.85 -1.86 -3.03
CA ILE A 36 6.68 -2.23 -2.23
C ILE A 36 7.09 -2.98 -0.96
N ALA A 37 7.99 -3.96 -1.08
CA ALA A 37 8.50 -4.72 0.06
C ALA A 37 9.22 -3.80 1.07
N GLU A 38 10.01 -2.85 0.59
CA GLU A 38 10.71 -1.87 1.42
C GLU A 38 9.76 -0.90 2.12
N ILE A 39 8.72 -0.40 1.44
CA ILE A 39 7.68 0.43 2.05
C ILE A 39 6.99 -0.32 3.19
N LEU A 40 6.54 -1.55 2.94
CA LEU A 40 5.83 -2.34 3.95
C LEU A 40 6.72 -2.68 5.16
N LYS A 41 8.01 -2.96 4.91
CA LYS A 41 9.00 -3.21 5.97
C LYS A 41 9.30 -1.93 6.76
N GLY A 42 9.46 -0.79 6.08
CA GLY A 42 9.72 0.50 6.72
C GLY A 42 8.56 1.00 7.57
N GLN A 43 7.33 0.60 7.23
CA GLN A 43 6.13 0.85 8.04
C GLN A 43 5.93 -0.16 9.18
N ASP A 44 6.86 -1.11 9.35
CA ASP A 44 6.79 -2.18 10.35
C ASP A 44 5.51 -3.03 10.24
N VAL A 45 4.98 -3.18 9.03
CA VAL A 45 3.81 -4.03 8.74
C VAL A 45 4.27 -5.47 8.48
N VAL A 46 5.43 -5.65 7.83
CA VAL A 46 5.91 -6.97 7.42
C VAL A 46 7.37 -7.19 7.78
N LYS A 47 7.75 -8.46 7.88
CA LYS A 47 9.14 -8.93 7.83
C LYS A 47 9.36 -9.69 6.53
N ILE A 48 10.56 -9.55 5.96
CA ILE A 48 10.97 -10.34 4.78
C ILE A 48 11.32 -11.74 5.27
N GLU A 49 10.59 -12.75 4.82
CA GLU A 49 10.84 -14.14 5.16
C GLU A 49 11.83 -14.77 4.17
N ARG A 50 11.67 -14.51 2.87
CA ARG A 50 12.56 -15.06 1.84
C ARG A 50 12.54 -14.20 0.58
N ILE A 51 13.68 -14.10 -0.09
CA ILE A 51 13.82 -13.50 -1.42
C ILE A 51 14.39 -14.57 -2.35
N LYS A 52 13.75 -14.79 -3.50
CA LYS A 52 14.23 -15.70 -4.55
C LYS A 52 14.29 -14.97 -5.88
N THR A 53 15.41 -15.10 -6.58
CA THR A 53 15.56 -14.66 -7.97
C THR A 53 15.75 -15.86 -8.88
N SER A 54 15.18 -15.81 -10.07
CA SER A 54 15.33 -16.86 -11.08
C SER A 54 15.23 -16.28 -12.50
N LEU A 55 15.62 -17.07 -13.49
CA LEU A 55 15.29 -16.79 -14.89
C LEU A 55 14.06 -17.62 -15.26
N THR A 56 13.09 -17.01 -15.93
CA THR A 56 11.91 -17.69 -16.45
C THR A 56 11.77 -17.43 -17.95
N THR A 57 11.45 -18.47 -18.70
CA THR A 57 11.14 -18.37 -20.13
C THR A 57 9.65 -18.09 -20.27
N ALA A 58 9.27 -17.06 -21.04
CA ALA A 58 7.85 -16.83 -21.34
C ALA A 58 7.39 -17.89 -22.34
N THR A 59 6.18 -18.43 -22.18
CA THR A 59 5.65 -19.52 -23.00
C THR A 59 5.68 -19.23 -24.50
N ASP A 60 5.57 -17.95 -24.88
CA ASP A 60 5.54 -17.51 -26.28
C ASP A 60 6.87 -16.90 -26.79
N GLN A 61 7.92 -16.84 -25.95
CA GLN A 61 9.20 -16.22 -26.34
C GLN A 61 10.39 -17.04 -25.83
N ASN A 62 11.34 -17.34 -26.71
CA ASN A 62 12.64 -17.95 -26.37
C ASN A 62 13.58 -17.02 -25.56
N THR A 63 13.09 -15.91 -25.03
CA THR A 63 13.87 -14.97 -24.22
C THR A 63 13.64 -15.21 -22.73
N GLN A 64 14.75 -15.46 -22.02
CA GLN A 64 14.75 -15.54 -20.57
C GLN A 64 14.53 -14.16 -19.96
N LYS A 65 13.63 -14.07 -18.98
CA LYS A 65 13.39 -12.87 -18.19
C LYS A 65 13.76 -13.12 -16.73
N PRO A 66 14.43 -12.16 -16.06
CA PRO A 66 14.62 -12.24 -14.63
C PRO A 66 13.27 -12.16 -13.94
N LYS A 67 13.09 -12.98 -12.90
CA LYS A 67 11.96 -13.03 -12.01
C LYS A 67 12.45 -12.89 -10.58
N ILE A 68 11.72 -12.14 -9.76
CA ILE A 68 11.89 -12.10 -8.31
C ILE A 68 10.59 -12.58 -7.64
N ASP A 69 10.74 -13.31 -6.55
CA ASP A 69 9.67 -13.69 -5.63
C ASP A 69 10.10 -13.26 -4.21
N ILE A 70 9.40 -12.28 -3.64
CA ILE A 70 9.64 -11.77 -2.28
C ILE A 70 8.49 -12.26 -1.38
N ILE A 71 8.80 -13.11 -0.42
CA ILE A 71 7.84 -13.62 0.56
C ILE A 71 7.92 -12.76 1.82
N LEU A 72 6.80 -12.17 2.17
CA LEU A 72 6.62 -11.28 3.30
C LEU A 72 5.72 -11.96 4.32
N ARG A 73 6.05 -11.84 5.60
CA ARG A 73 5.24 -12.31 6.73
C ARG A 73 4.78 -11.11 7.55
N LYS A 74 3.66 -11.24 8.26
CA LYS A 74 3.26 -10.26 9.29
C LYS A 74 4.43 -9.98 10.26
N SER A 75 4.66 -8.70 10.56
CA SER A 75 5.52 -8.30 11.66
C SER A 75 4.82 -8.54 13.01
N ASP A 76 5.57 -8.45 14.10
CA ASP A 76 5.01 -8.58 15.45
C ASP A 76 4.09 -7.39 15.79
N ASN A 77 4.36 -6.23 15.19
CA ASN A 77 3.61 -4.99 15.39
C ASN A 77 2.47 -4.78 14.38
N PHE A 78 2.21 -5.75 13.50
CA PHE A 78 1.24 -5.62 12.40
C PHE A 78 -0.11 -5.08 12.88
N ASN A 79 -0.72 -5.76 13.86
CA ASN A 79 -2.05 -5.38 14.36
C ASN A 79 -2.06 -3.94 14.90
N THR A 80 -1.04 -3.56 15.68
CA THR A 80 -0.90 -2.23 16.25
C THR A 80 -0.79 -1.15 15.16
N VAL A 81 0.02 -1.41 14.12
CA VAL A 81 0.21 -0.47 13.01
C VAL A 81 -1.07 -0.33 12.18
N ILE A 82 -1.79 -1.43 11.93
CA ILE A 82 -3.04 -1.41 11.17
C ILE A 82 -4.13 -0.66 11.93
N GLU A 83 -4.31 -0.92 13.22
CA GLU A 83 -5.30 -0.19 14.02
C GLU A 83 -4.97 1.31 14.08
N LYS A 84 -3.69 1.68 14.29
CA LYS A 84 -3.25 3.07 14.22
C LYS A 84 -3.53 3.71 12.85
N LYS A 85 -3.34 2.98 11.75
CA LYS A 85 -3.65 3.49 10.41
C LYS A 85 -5.17 3.69 10.22
N LYS A 86 -6.00 2.79 10.73
CA LYS A 86 -7.46 2.91 10.68
C LYS A 86 -7.97 4.11 11.47
N THR A 87 -7.46 4.32 12.69
CA THR A 87 -7.84 5.49 13.51
C THR A 87 -7.45 6.79 12.83
N LEU A 88 -6.21 6.89 12.35
CA LEU A 88 -5.72 8.07 11.61
C LEU A 88 -6.53 8.31 10.32
N ALA A 89 -6.95 7.26 9.61
CA ALA A 89 -7.78 7.39 8.43
C ALA A 89 -9.18 7.93 8.76
N ALA A 90 -9.78 7.47 9.86
CA ALA A 90 -11.06 7.97 10.35
C ALA A 90 -10.98 9.43 10.79
N GLU A 91 -9.94 9.80 11.54
CA GLU A 91 -9.68 11.19 11.97
C GLU A 91 -9.49 12.12 10.77
N ASN A 92 -8.65 11.73 9.80
CA ASN A 92 -8.42 12.51 8.59
C ASN A 92 -9.70 12.69 7.76
N LYS A 93 -10.57 11.68 7.73
CA LYS A 93 -11.88 11.78 7.06
C LYS A 93 -12.78 12.79 7.78
N ALA A 94 -12.90 12.70 9.10
CA ALA A 94 -13.69 13.63 9.90
C ALA A 94 -13.20 15.08 9.78
N ILE A 95 -11.88 15.30 9.80
CA ILE A 95 -11.28 16.62 9.62
C ILE A 95 -11.61 17.19 8.23
N ARG A 96 -11.54 16.36 7.17
CA ARG A 96 -11.87 16.79 5.81
C ARG A 96 -13.33 17.17 5.67
N GLU A 97 -14.24 16.40 6.27
CA GLU A 97 -15.68 16.69 6.28
C GLU A 97 -15.98 17.99 7.04
N ALA A 98 -15.39 18.15 8.23
CA ALA A 98 -15.53 19.37 9.02
C ALA A 98 -14.96 20.61 8.28
N LEU A 99 -13.80 20.48 7.64
CA LEU A 99 -13.19 21.55 6.86
C LEU A 99 -14.07 21.95 5.67
N ASN A 100 -14.67 20.98 4.98
CA ASN A 100 -15.57 21.24 3.86
C ASN A 100 -16.84 21.97 4.34
N ALA A 101 -17.44 21.53 5.45
CA ALA A 101 -18.61 22.19 6.04
C ALA A 101 -18.29 23.64 6.52
N VAL A 102 -17.07 23.88 7.03
CA VAL A 102 -16.63 25.24 7.40
C VAL A 102 -16.41 26.10 6.14
N ARG A 103 -15.81 25.55 5.09
CA ARG A 103 -15.61 26.24 3.81
C ARG A 103 -16.93 26.70 3.20
N GLU A 104 -17.95 25.85 3.22
CA GLU A 104 -19.32 26.19 2.74
C GLU A 104 -19.92 27.35 3.55
N LYS A 105 -19.91 27.27 4.89
CA LYS A 105 -20.42 28.35 5.77
C LYS A 105 -19.68 29.68 5.59
N VAL A 106 -18.38 29.64 5.32
CA VAL A 106 -17.58 30.86 5.07
C VAL A 106 -17.95 31.47 3.72
N GLN A 107 -18.14 30.66 2.68
CA GLN A 107 -18.58 31.13 1.37
C GLN A 107 -19.97 31.78 1.43
N GLU A 108 -20.92 31.18 2.17
CA GLU A 108 -22.25 31.77 2.38
C GLU A 108 -22.19 33.13 3.10
N ARG A 109 -21.30 33.29 4.09
CA ARG A 109 -21.13 34.56 4.82
C ARG A 109 -20.44 35.64 3.99
N ILE A 110 -19.50 35.27 3.12
CA ILE A 110 -18.82 36.21 2.23
C ILE A 110 -19.77 36.65 1.10
N GLY A 111 -20.58 35.73 0.56
CA GLY A 111 -21.59 36.04 -0.46
C GLY A 111 -22.71 36.97 0.04
N LYS A 112 -23.10 36.87 1.32
CA LYS A 112 -24.11 37.75 1.93
C LYS A 112 -23.63 39.16 2.31
N LYS A 113 -22.32 39.42 2.30
CA LYS A 113 -21.74 40.72 2.72
C LYS A 113 -21.53 41.69 1.55
N SER A 114 -21.86 41.28 0.32
CA SER A 114 -21.63 42.04 -0.90
C SER A 114 -22.91 42.60 -1.54
N THR A 115 -24.03 42.56 -0.81
CA THR A 115 -25.32 43.21 -1.10
C THR A 115 -25.77 44.01 0.11
#